data_AF-A0A2N9N6F0-F1
#
_entry.id   AF-A0A2N9N6F0-F1
#
_cell.length_a   1.000
_cell.length_b   1.000
_cell.length_c   1.000
_cell.angle_alpha   90.00
_cell.angle_beta   90.00
_cell.angle_gamma   90.00
#
_symmetry.space_group_name_H-M   'P 1'
#
loop_
_entity.id
_entity.type
_entity.pdbx_description
1 polymer ?
#
loop_
_entity_poly.entity_id
_entity_poly.type
_entity_poly.pdbx_seq_one_letter_code
_entity_poly.pdbx_strand_id
1 'polypeptide(L)'
;MWAIDWAYGLNDYQVVPGWPDWLNSFDTYDVDAIANGRATEHECRLMLQSLFEDRFRLRVHWARKTVTAFALIPGRKGPRLRTGGRVIINGEVKQAASEIEAPDGWTMPRLANYLASVRGIGMPVLDKTGLTGVFGLALSYSIADDDGRPDIFSALPDQLGLRLQAIRAPVDMFVIDHVEHPTGN
;
A
#
# COMPACT_ATOMS: atom_id res chain seq x y z
N MET A 1 4.74 12.57 7.73
CA MET A 1 3.77 11.68 7.05
C MET A 1 4.08 10.20 7.29
N TRP A 2 5.28 9.71 6.95
CA TRP A 2 5.65 8.29 7.03
C TRP A 2 5.26 7.55 8.33
N ALA A 3 5.38 8.21 9.49
CA ALA A 3 5.07 7.62 10.78
C ALA A 3 3.55 7.40 10.99
N ILE A 4 2.70 8.29 10.46
CA ILE A 4 1.23 8.13 10.49
C ILE A 4 0.83 6.99 9.55
N ASP A 5 1.37 6.98 8.33
CA ASP A 5 1.09 5.92 7.35
C ASP A 5 1.47 4.54 7.90
N TRP A 6 2.63 4.44 8.55
CA TRP A 6 3.06 3.19 9.20
C TRP A 6 2.21 2.82 10.42
N ALA A 7 1.83 3.80 11.27
CA ALA A 7 1.01 3.54 12.46
C ALA A 7 -0.38 3.00 12.10
N TYR A 8 -0.99 3.54 11.04
CA TYR A 8 -2.34 3.16 10.60
C TYR A 8 -2.35 2.14 9.45
N GLY A 9 -1.19 1.72 8.96
CA GLY A 9 -1.06 0.75 7.86
C GLY A 9 -1.65 1.25 6.55
N LEU A 10 -1.51 2.56 6.27
CA LEU A 10 -2.08 3.22 5.11
C LEU A 10 -1.23 2.93 3.86
N ASN A 11 -1.91 2.79 2.72
CA ASN A 11 -1.25 2.92 1.42
C ASN A 11 -1.26 4.39 0.98
N ASP A 12 -0.26 4.82 0.22
CA ASP A 12 -0.06 6.23 -0.21
C ASP A 12 -1.31 6.90 -0.82
N TYR A 13 -2.21 6.11 -1.45
CA TYR A 13 -3.44 6.61 -2.07
C TYR A 13 -4.62 6.79 -1.11
N GLN A 14 -4.56 6.24 0.11
CA GLN A 14 -5.67 6.26 1.08
C GLN A 14 -5.73 7.55 1.89
N VAL A 15 -4.76 8.43 1.69
CA VAL A 15 -4.52 9.67 2.44
C VAL A 15 -5.21 10.81 1.69
N VAL A 16 -6.30 11.37 2.23
CA VAL A 16 -7.03 12.47 1.57
C VAL A 16 -6.22 13.76 1.61
N PRO A 17 -5.88 14.41 0.48
CA PRO A 17 -5.22 15.72 0.48
C PRO A 17 -6.07 16.80 1.18
N GLY A 18 -5.46 17.61 2.05
CA GLY A 18 -6.14 18.64 2.87
C GLY A 18 -5.52 18.92 4.24
N TRP A 19 -4.29 18.48 4.45
CA TRP A 19 -3.53 18.55 5.70
C TRP A 19 -2.98 19.96 5.89
N PRO A 20 -2.78 20.42 7.14
CA PRO A 20 -1.97 21.60 7.39
C PRO A 20 -0.58 21.47 6.75
N ASP A 21 -0.11 22.54 6.09
CA ASP A 21 1.15 22.52 5.34
C ASP A 21 2.37 22.11 6.18
N TRP A 22 2.34 22.35 7.50
CA TRP A 22 3.42 21.97 8.42
C TRP A 22 3.58 20.44 8.58
N LEU A 23 2.57 19.63 8.27
CA LEU A 23 2.73 18.16 8.24
C LEU A 23 3.53 17.67 7.03
N ASN A 24 3.63 18.50 5.99
CA ASN A 24 4.41 18.28 4.79
C ASN A 24 5.77 18.99 4.81
N SER A 25 6.05 19.82 5.83
CA SER A 25 7.36 20.47 5.96
C SER A 25 8.42 19.47 6.42
N PHE A 26 9.69 19.76 6.12
CA PHE A 26 10.84 19.01 6.63
C PHE A 26 11.06 19.18 8.14
N ASP A 27 10.12 19.81 8.86
CA ASP A 27 10.12 19.88 10.32
C ASP A 27 9.87 18.48 10.87
N THR A 28 10.97 17.79 11.11
CA THR A 28 10.97 16.47 11.71
C THR A 28 10.86 16.63 13.22
N TYR A 29 9.82 16.05 13.80
CA TYR A 29 9.71 15.92 15.24
C TYR A 29 10.36 14.60 15.63
N ASP A 30 11.35 14.66 16.52
CA ASP A 30 11.87 13.46 17.15
C ASP A 30 10.95 13.06 18.30
N VAL A 31 10.54 11.81 18.29
CA VAL A 31 9.59 11.27 19.27
C VAL A 31 10.26 10.07 19.93
N ASP A 32 10.85 10.31 21.09
CA ASP A 32 11.33 9.24 21.95
C ASP A 32 10.14 8.54 22.61
N ALA A 33 9.93 7.28 22.24
CA ALA A 33 8.95 6.39 22.87
C ALA A 33 9.66 5.17 23.44
N ILE A 34 9.47 4.92 24.74
CA ILE A 34 10.04 3.76 25.43
C ILE A 34 8.95 2.70 25.58
N ALA A 35 9.09 1.59 24.87
CA ALA A 35 8.27 0.41 25.10
C ALA A 35 8.78 -0.37 26.33
N ASN A 36 7.90 -0.72 27.25
CA ASN A 36 8.25 -1.56 28.41
C ASN A 36 8.35 -3.03 27.96
N GLY A 37 9.48 -3.42 27.36
CA GLY A 37 9.79 -4.81 26.98
C GLY A 37 9.89 -5.06 25.46
N ARG A 38 9.90 -6.33 25.05
CA ARG A 38 9.84 -6.71 23.63
C ARG A 38 8.41 -6.55 23.13
N ALA A 39 8.10 -5.40 22.54
CA ALA A 39 6.83 -5.17 21.84
C ALA A 39 6.89 -5.76 20.43
N THR A 40 5.79 -6.37 20.00
CA THR A 40 5.55 -6.75 18.60
C THR A 40 5.32 -5.51 17.73
N GLU A 41 5.49 -5.63 16.42
CA GLU A 41 5.25 -4.51 15.50
C GLU A 41 3.82 -3.96 15.60
N HIS A 42 2.85 -4.84 15.81
CA HIS A 42 1.45 -4.47 16.02
C HIS A 42 1.27 -3.62 17.29
N GLU A 43 1.89 -4.03 18.41
CA GLU A 43 1.87 -3.25 19.65
C GLU A 43 2.54 -1.89 19.49
N CYS A 44 3.67 -1.82 18.78
CA CYS A 44 4.34 -0.55 18.48
C CYS A 44 3.45 0.39 17.67
N ARG A 45 2.68 -0.10 16.68
CA ARG A 45 1.72 0.71 15.93
C ARG A 45 0.64 1.29 16.84
N LEU A 46 0.08 0.47 17.75
CA LEU A 46 -0.95 0.92 18.70
C LEU A 46 -0.40 1.97 19.68
N MET A 47 0.82 1.79 20.19
CA MET A 47 1.48 2.79 21.04
C MET A 47 1.67 4.11 20.29
N LEU A 48 2.08 4.04 19.01
CA LEU A 48 2.30 5.24 18.20
C LEU A 48 0.97 5.96 17.86
N GLN A 49 -0.11 5.21 17.63
CA GLN A 49 -1.45 5.79 17.49
C GLN A 49 -1.86 6.56 18.76
N SER A 50 -1.68 5.96 19.95
CA SER A 50 -1.95 6.62 21.23
C SER A 50 -1.12 7.88 21.41
N LEU A 51 0.17 7.84 21.05
CA LEU A 51 1.04 9.00 21.15
C LEU A 51 0.58 10.15 20.25
N PHE A 52 0.15 9.85 19.02
CA PHE A 52 -0.41 10.86 18.13
C PHE A 52 -1.70 11.48 18.68
N GLU A 53 -2.58 10.67 19.27
CA GLU A 53 -3.80 11.17 19.91
C GLU A 53 -3.47 12.07 21.12
N ASP A 54 -2.51 11.68 21.95
CA ASP A 54 -2.18 12.43 23.16
C ASP A 54 -1.43 13.72 22.88
N ARG A 55 -0.36 13.65 22.07
CA ARG A 55 0.57 14.77 21.86
C ARG A 55 0.15 15.70 20.74
N PHE A 56 -0.36 15.14 19.66
CA PHE A 56 -0.73 15.90 18.46
C PHE A 56 -2.24 16.13 18.39
N ARG A 57 -3.01 15.66 19.38
CA ARG A 57 -4.48 15.70 19.38
C ARG A 57 -5.08 15.14 18.10
N LEU A 58 -4.39 14.15 17.52
CA LEU A 58 -4.75 13.59 16.22
C LEU A 58 -6.14 12.94 16.31
N ARG A 59 -7.08 13.43 15.50
CA ARG A 59 -8.39 12.80 15.30
C ARG A 59 -8.55 12.39 13.85
N VAL A 60 -9.02 11.16 13.65
CA VAL A 60 -9.12 10.54 12.32
C VAL A 60 -10.39 9.73 12.18
N HIS A 61 -10.89 9.61 10.96
CA HIS A 61 -11.96 8.67 10.63
C HIS A 61 -11.78 8.09 9.22
N TRP A 62 -12.46 6.97 8.98
CA TRP A 62 -12.57 6.37 7.65
C TRP A 62 -13.78 6.91 6.92
N ALA A 63 -13.57 7.53 5.77
CA ALA A 63 -14.62 8.05 4.91
C ALA A 63 -14.68 7.26 3.60
N ARG A 64 -15.88 6.87 3.17
CA ARG A 64 -16.07 6.24 1.86
C ARG A 64 -16.21 7.30 0.79
N LYS A 65 -15.24 7.41 -0.11
CA LYS A 65 -15.26 8.37 -1.23
C LYS A 65 -15.19 7.65 -2.57
N THR A 66 -16.02 8.11 -3.51
CA THR A 66 -15.95 7.64 -4.90
C THR A 66 -14.78 8.32 -5.58
N VAL A 67 -13.76 7.54 -5.93
CA VAL A 67 -12.56 8.03 -6.63
C VAL A 67 -12.33 7.24 -7.92
N THR A 68 -11.49 7.80 -8.78
CA THR A 68 -10.93 7.04 -9.91
C THR A 68 -9.95 6.02 -9.35
N ALA A 69 -10.13 4.77 -9.73
CA ALA A 69 -9.33 3.64 -9.30
C ALA A 69 -9.14 2.68 -10.48
N PHE A 70 -8.19 1.76 -10.36
CA PHE A 70 -8.12 0.62 -11.26
C PHE A 70 -8.76 -0.60 -10.62
N ALA A 71 -9.53 -1.36 -11.39
CA ALA A 71 -9.87 -2.73 -11.05
C ALA A 71 -8.84 -3.67 -11.65
N LEU A 72 -8.20 -4.48 -10.81
CA LEU A 72 -7.42 -5.63 -11.23
C LEU A 72 -8.38 -6.77 -11.55
N ILE A 73 -8.43 -7.18 -12.81
CA ILE A 73 -9.39 -8.17 -13.31
C ILE A 73 -8.71 -9.16 -14.26
N PRO A 74 -9.33 -10.32 -14.52
CA PRO A 74 -8.80 -11.26 -15.50
C PRO A 74 -8.71 -10.62 -16.89
N GLY A 75 -7.59 -10.85 -17.55
CA GLY A 75 -7.38 -10.51 -18.96
C GLY A 75 -8.15 -11.45 -19.87
N ARG A 76 -8.19 -11.13 -21.18
CA ARG A 76 -8.91 -11.95 -22.18
C ARG A 76 -8.39 -13.39 -22.27
N LYS A 77 -7.10 -13.59 -22.00
CA LYS A 77 -6.44 -14.90 -22.02
C LYS A 77 -6.56 -15.68 -20.70
N GLY A 78 -7.26 -15.11 -19.70
CA GLY A 78 -7.36 -15.67 -18.35
C GLY A 78 -6.08 -15.48 -17.52
N PRO A 79 -6.19 -15.65 -16.19
CA PRO A 79 -5.05 -15.49 -15.29
C PRO A 79 -4.01 -16.59 -15.49
N ARG A 80 -2.74 -16.20 -15.55
CA ARG A 80 -1.57 -17.07 -15.70
C ARG A 80 -0.76 -17.03 -14.41
N LEU A 81 -1.33 -17.60 -13.36
CA LEU A 81 -0.75 -17.61 -12.03
C LEU A 81 -0.57 -19.04 -11.56
N ARG A 82 0.54 -19.31 -10.88
CA ARG A 82 0.78 -20.59 -10.24
C ARG A 82 0.38 -20.49 -8.77
N THR A 83 -0.39 -21.44 -8.27
CA THR A 83 -0.68 -21.54 -6.83
C THR A 83 0.63 -21.75 -6.08
N GLY A 84 0.91 -20.84 -5.16
CA GLY A 84 2.17 -20.79 -4.43
C GLY A 84 3.41 -20.53 -5.31
N GLY A 85 4.53 -20.34 -4.62
CA GLY A 85 5.83 -20.10 -5.21
C GLY A 85 6.31 -18.65 -5.11
N ARG A 86 7.56 -18.43 -5.49
CA ARG A 86 8.23 -17.14 -5.35
C ARG A 86 7.55 -16.03 -6.15
N VAL A 87 7.58 -14.83 -5.58
CA VAL A 87 7.25 -13.58 -6.28
C VAL A 87 8.53 -12.93 -6.75
N ILE A 88 8.65 -12.74 -8.06
CA ILE A 88 9.80 -12.11 -8.70
C ILE A 88 9.31 -10.87 -9.42
N ILE A 89 9.77 -9.69 -9.01
CA ILE A 89 9.45 -8.43 -9.66
C ILE A 89 10.73 -7.79 -10.18
N ASN A 90 10.78 -7.49 -11.48
CA ASN A 90 11.91 -6.81 -12.10
C ASN A 90 13.26 -7.52 -11.89
N GLY A 91 13.24 -8.84 -11.69
CA GLY A 91 14.40 -9.68 -11.41
C GLY A 91 14.70 -9.88 -9.92
N GLU A 92 14.02 -9.15 -9.04
CA GLU A 92 14.19 -9.25 -7.58
C GLU A 92 13.16 -10.18 -6.96
N VAL A 93 13.62 -11.06 -6.07
CA VAL A 93 12.73 -11.87 -5.24
C VAL A 93 12.14 -10.99 -4.15
N LYS A 94 10.81 -10.79 -4.19
CA LYS A 94 10.10 -10.04 -3.16
C LYS A 94 9.70 -11.00 -2.03
N GLN A 95 10.55 -11.10 -1.02
CA GLN A 95 10.20 -11.77 0.24
C GLN A 95 9.20 -10.91 1.02
N ALA A 96 8.35 -11.53 1.82
CA ALA A 96 7.56 -10.77 2.78
C ALA A 96 8.43 -10.30 3.94
N ALA A 97 8.11 -9.13 4.50
CA ALA A 97 8.88 -8.49 5.57
C ALA A 97 8.97 -9.31 6.88
N SER A 98 8.25 -10.42 7.01
CA SER A 98 8.39 -11.39 8.09
C SER A 98 8.62 -12.78 7.50
N GLU A 99 9.82 -13.33 7.74
CA GLU A 99 10.23 -14.70 7.36
C GLU A 99 9.41 -15.79 8.07
N ILE A 100 8.64 -15.44 9.11
CA ILE A 100 8.07 -16.44 10.02
C ILE A 100 6.67 -16.92 9.57
N GLU A 101 5.94 -16.18 8.72
CA GLU A 101 4.53 -16.53 8.42
C GLU A 101 4.06 -16.29 6.98
N ALA A 102 4.91 -15.84 6.06
CA ALA A 102 4.44 -15.59 4.70
C ALA A 102 4.59 -16.85 3.82
N PRO A 103 3.49 -17.44 3.32
CA PRO A 103 3.57 -18.52 2.34
C PRO A 103 4.34 -18.07 1.10
N ASP A 104 4.96 -19.02 0.40
CA ASP A 104 5.57 -18.79 -0.90
C ASP A 104 4.53 -18.17 -1.86
N GLY A 105 4.53 -16.85 -2.00
CA GLY A 105 3.70 -16.11 -2.97
C GLY A 105 2.88 -14.97 -2.36
N TRP A 106 2.08 -14.31 -3.20
CA TRP A 106 1.23 -13.18 -2.82
C TRP A 106 -0.25 -13.50 -3.01
N THR A 107 -1.09 -12.93 -2.15
CA THR A 107 -2.53 -12.85 -2.38
C THR A 107 -2.86 -11.76 -3.42
N MET A 108 -4.01 -11.85 -4.08
CA MET A 108 -4.43 -10.82 -5.03
C MET A 108 -4.59 -9.42 -4.41
N PRO A 109 -5.10 -9.27 -3.17
CA PRO A 109 -5.07 -7.98 -2.47
C PRO A 109 -3.65 -7.43 -2.28
N ARG A 110 -2.67 -8.29 -1.95
CA ARG A 110 -1.28 -7.87 -1.82
C ARG A 110 -0.68 -7.42 -3.15
N LEU A 111 -0.99 -8.12 -4.24
CA LEU A 111 -0.61 -7.71 -5.58
C LEU A 111 -1.24 -6.36 -5.96
N ALA A 112 -2.53 -6.17 -5.65
CA ALA A 112 -3.22 -4.91 -5.91
C ALA A 112 -2.57 -3.73 -5.17
N ASN A 113 -2.27 -3.89 -3.87
CA ASN A 113 -1.56 -2.87 -3.09
C ASN A 113 -0.19 -2.54 -3.68
N TYR A 114 0.57 -3.57 -4.09
CA TYR A 114 1.84 -3.36 -4.77
C TYR A 114 1.70 -2.57 -6.08
N LEU A 115 0.71 -2.90 -6.91
CA LEU A 115 0.45 -2.18 -8.16
C LEU A 115 0.04 -0.72 -7.89
N ALA A 116 -0.69 -0.46 -6.82
CA ALA A 116 -1.06 0.90 -6.45
C ALA A 116 0.17 1.77 -6.09
N SER A 117 1.24 1.18 -5.57
CA SER A 117 2.51 1.87 -5.29
C SER A 117 3.44 1.99 -6.51
N VAL A 118 3.09 1.42 -7.66
CA VAL A 118 3.92 1.52 -8.88
C VAL A 118 3.84 2.93 -9.46
N ARG A 119 5.01 3.52 -9.73
CA ARG A 119 5.15 4.78 -10.45
C ARG A 119 4.40 4.70 -11.78
N GLY A 120 3.45 5.61 -12.00
CA GLY A 120 2.59 5.65 -13.20
C GLY A 120 1.15 5.19 -12.99
N ILE A 121 0.85 4.45 -11.90
CA ILE A 121 -0.53 4.14 -11.51
C ILE A 121 -1.08 5.22 -10.59
N GLY A 122 -0.41 5.49 -9.47
CA GLY A 122 -0.72 6.61 -8.56
C GLY A 122 -2.17 6.67 -8.06
N MET A 123 -2.89 5.54 -8.10
CA MET A 123 -4.31 5.44 -7.81
C MET A 123 -4.62 4.10 -7.13
N PRO A 124 -5.72 4.01 -6.37
CA PRO A 124 -6.12 2.75 -5.75
C PRO A 124 -6.29 1.64 -6.79
N VAL A 125 -5.78 0.46 -6.49
CA VAL A 125 -6.04 -0.76 -7.28
C VAL A 125 -6.92 -1.69 -6.45
N LEU A 126 -8.09 -2.02 -6.97
CA LEU A 126 -9.07 -2.89 -6.33
C LEU A 126 -8.99 -4.28 -6.95
N ASP A 127 -8.80 -5.29 -6.10
CA ASP A 127 -8.89 -6.68 -6.53
C ASP A 127 -10.34 -7.01 -6.94
N LYS A 128 -10.52 -7.32 -8.23
CA LYS A 128 -11.75 -7.86 -8.81
C LYS A 128 -11.44 -9.10 -9.67
N THR A 129 -10.35 -9.79 -9.34
CA THR A 129 -9.92 -11.00 -10.06
C THR A 129 -10.82 -12.19 -9.78
N GLY A 130 -11.42 -12.23 -8.59
CA GLY A 130 -12.17 -13.38 -8.09
C GLY A 130 -11.28 -14.56 -7.69
N LEU A 131 -9.96 -14.37 -7.64
CA LEU A 131 -9.00 -15.42 -7.29
C LEU A 131 -8.68 -15.37 -5.80
N THR A 132 -8.93 -16.48 -5.11
CA THR A 132 -8.61 -16.64 -3.69
C THR A 132 -7.42 -17.57 -3.53
N GLY A 133 -6.50 -17.24 -2.63
CA GLY A 133 -5.31 -18.02 -2.34
C GLY A 133 -4.02 -17.24 -2.50
N VAL A 134 -2.92 -17.96 -2.51
CA VAL A 134 -1.56 -17.41 -2.61
C VAL A 134 -0.96 -17.87 -3.93
N PHE A 135 -0.33 -16.94 -4.65
CA PHE A 135 0.17 -17.18 -5.99
C PHE A 135 1.63 -16.75 -6.13
N GLY A 136 2.43 -17.61 -6.74
CA GLY A 136 3.74 -17.26 -7.27
C GLY A 136 3.57 -16.53 -8.60
N LEU A 137 4.32 -15.45 -8.78
CA LEU A 137 4.23 -14.61 -9.96
C LEU A 137 5.61 -14.06 -10.35
N ALA A 138 5.81 -13.88 -11.63
CA ALA A 138 6.98 -13.22 -12.19
C ALA A 138 6.48 -12.07 -13.06
N LEU A 139 6.87 -10.85 -12.71
CA LEU A 139 6.46 -9.64 -13.40
C LEU A 139 7.69 -8.77 -13.69
N SER A 140 7.90 -8.46 -14.96
CA SER A 140 8.95 -7.55 -15.42
C SER A 140 8.30 -6.41 -16.19
N TYR A 141 8.48 -5.20 -15.71
CA TYR A 141 7.92 -3.99 -16.30
C TYR A 141 8.90 -2.81 -16.17
N SER A 142 8.65 -1.77 -16.95
CA SER A 142 9.48 -0.58 -16.99
C SER A 142 9.28 0.29 -15.75
N ILE A 143 10.37 0.72 -15.11
CA ILE A 143 10.35 1.62 -13.93
C ILE A 143 10.92 3.02 -14.23
N ALA A 144 11.55 3.18 -15.38
CA ALA A 144 12.14 4.41 -15.89
C ALA A 144 11.85 4.53 -17.39
N ASP A 145 11.85 5.75 -17.93
CA ASP A 145 11.38 6.02 -19.30
C ASP A 145 12.18 5.31 -20.43
N ASP A 146 13.30 4.62 -20.11
CA ASP A 146 14.18 3.98 -21.09
C ASP A 146 14.94 2.75 -20.53
N ASP A 147 14.23 1.71 -20.08
CA ASP A 147 14.84 0.43 -19.66
C ASP A 147 14.54 -0.75 -20.60
N GLY A 148 13.92 -0.48 -21.76
CA GLY A 148 13.58 -1.48 -22.79
C GLY A 148 12.53 -2.51 -22.37
N ARG A 149 11.92 -2.39 -21.19
CA ARG A 149 10.86 -3.28 -20.69
C ARG A 149 9.48 -2.77 -21.10
N PRO A 150 8.46 -3.65 -21.17
CA PRO A 150 7.10 -3.20 -21.40
C PRO A 150 6.58 -2.39 -20.21
N ASP A 151 5.73 -1.41 -20.49
CA ASP A 151 4.95 -0.70 -19.46
C ASP A 151 4.05 -1.67 -18.68
N ILE A 152 3.72 -1.32 -17.43
CA ILE A 152 2.93 -2.14 -16.50
C ILE A 152 1.57 -2.55 -17.11
N PHE A 153 0.94 -1.67 -17.88
CA PHE A 153 -0.34 -1.93 -18.54
C PHE A 153 -0.26 -3.00 -19.64
N SER A 154 0.92 -3.19 -20.25
CA SER A 154 1.19 -4.23 -21.24
C SER A 154 1.76 -5.50 -20.60
N ALA A 155 2.60 -5.34 -19.59
CA ALA A 155 3.23 -6.45 -18.87
C ALA A 155 2.21 -7.33 -18.14
N LEU A 156 1.22 -6.73 -17.47
CA LEU A 156 0.21 -7.48 -16.71
C LEU A 156 -0.60 -8.45 -17.59
N PRO A 157 -1.17 -8.03 -18.75
CA PRO A 157 -1.91 -8.95 -19.62
C PRO A 157 -1.04 -10.04 -20.24
N ASP A 158 0.19 -9.71 -20.63
CA ASP A 158 1.05 -10.64 -21.37
C ASP A 158 1.68 -11.70 -20.45
N GLN A 159 2.12 -11.28 -19.26
CA GLN A 159 2.85 -12.13 -18.33
C GLN A 159 1.93 -12.83 -17.34
N LEU A 160 1.01 -12.07 -16.69
CA LEU A 160 0.13 -12.61 -15.64
C LEU A 160 -1.28 -12.90 -16.13
N GLY A 161 -1.65 -12.49 -17.34
CA GLY A 161 -3.01 -12.65 -17.84
C GLY A 161 -4.03 -11.85 -17.04
N LEU A 162 -3.60 -10.79 -16.36
CA LEU A 162 -4.42 -9.85 -15.61
C LEU A 162 -4.41 -8.49 -16.30
N ARG A 163 -5.41 -7.66 -16.08
CA ARG A 163 -5.41 -6.29 -16.62
C ARG A 163 -5.95 -5.31 -15.61
N LEU A 164 -5.50 -4.06 -15.74
CA LEU A 164 -6.05 -2.93 -15.02
C LEU A 164 -7.14 -2.28 -15.87
N GLN A 165 -8.29 -2.03 -15.27
CA GLN A 165 -9.38 -1.30 -15.91
C GLN A 165 -9.74 -0.09 -15.05
N ALA A 166 -9.68 1.10 -15.64
CA ALA A 166 -10.11 2.32 -14.97
C ALA A 166 -11.60 2.23 -14.62
N ILE A 167 -11.93 2.48 -13.36
CA ILE A 167 -13.29 2.50 -12.83
C ILE A 167 -13.44 3.66 -11.85
N ARG A 168 -14.70 4.05 -11.60
CA ARG A 168 -15.05 4.83 -10.42
C ARG A 168 -15.58 3.89 -9.36
N ALA A 169 -14.97 3.89 -8.20
CA ALA A 169 -15.36 3.01 -7.11
C ALA A 169 -15.34 3.73 -5.77
N PRO A 170 -16.26 3.39 -4.85
CA PRO A 170 -16.14 3.79 -3.46
C PRO A 170 -14.91 3.09 -2.86
N VAL A 171 -13.97 3.88 -2.35
CA VAL A 171 -12.80 3.41 -1.61
C VAL A 171 -12.83 4.02 -0.22
N ASP A 172 -12.43 3.23 0.77
CA ASP A 172 -12.30 3.70 2.14
C ASP A 172 -11.00 4.51 2.26
N MET A 173 -11.18 5.80 2.54
CA MET A 173 -10.13 6.80 2.64
C MET A 173 -9.93 7.17 4.10
N PHE A 174 -8.67 7.34 4.47
CA PHE A 174 -8.26 7.86 5.76
C PHE A 174 -8.31 9.39 5.76
N VAL A 175 -9.11 9.95 6.66
CA VAL A 175 -9.28 11.39 6.81
C VAL A 175 -8.76 11.80 8.18
N ILE A 176 -7.89 12.81 8.19
CA ILE A 176 -7.54 13.53 9.42
C ILE A 176 -8.56 14.63 9.63
N ASP A 177 -9.28 14.56 10.75
CA ASP A 177 -10.24 15.58 11.18
C ASP A 177 -9.54 16.73 11.90
N HIS A 178 -8.53 16.41 12.69
CA HIS A 178 -7.84 17.38 13.54
C HIS A 178 -6.42 16.95 13.83
N VAL A 179 -5.50 17.90 13.84
CA VAL A 179 -4.10 17.69 14.21
C VAL A 179 -3.51 19.03 14.65
N GLU A 180 -2.79 19.00 15.77
CA GLU A 180 -2.13 20.15 16.37
C GLU A 180 -0.63 19.93 16.42
N HIS A 181 0.13 21.02 16.60
CA HIS A 181 1.53 20.89 16.97
C HIS A 181 1.66 20.11 18.28
N PRO A 182 2.71 19.30 18.43
CA PRO A 182 2.88 18.52 19.64
C PRO A 182 3.05 19.44 20.85
N THR A 183 2.45 19.07 21.97
CA THR A 183 2.77 19.69 23.27
C THR A 183 4.24 19.42 23.59
N GLY A 184 4.99 20.44 24.01
CA GLY A 184 6.41 20.31 24.38
C GLY A 184 6.65 19.22 25.42
N ASN A 185 7.84 18.60 25.37
CA ASN A 185 8.29 17.57 26.30
C ASN A 185 8.43 18.07 27.74
#